data_AF-A0A914BNS1-F1
#
_entry.id   AF-A0A914BNS1-F1
#
_cell.length_a   1.000
_cell.length_b   1.000
_cell.length_c   1.000
_cell.angle_alpha   90.00
_cell.angle_beta   90.00
_cell.angle_gamma   90.00
#
_symmetry.space_group_name_H-M   'P 1'
#
loop_
_entity.id
_entity.type
_entity.pdbx_description
1 polymer ?
#
loop_
_entity_poly.entity_id
_entity_poly.type
_entity_poly.pdbx_seq_one_letter_code
_entity_poly.pdbx_strand_id
1 'polypeptide(L)'
;METNRFVICVLVGLAGFTNGLSDYCESDPCQNDGICENFLEKYHCYCNSKYYGNNCEFYNNQCDGENPCMNGGTCKTVEGRDYYCECPLNVDGLHCEDDYCLIHEPCQNGGTCYSYPNDGYYCNCPSGHNGFHGPNCETPLNYYCVEINDPCRNGGTCNSYPNGYTYCTCPGGYYGPNCEFH
;
A
#
# COMPACT_ATOMS: atom_id res chain seq x y z
N MET A 1 10.82 17.60 56.90
CA MET A 1 11.65 16.43 57.25
C MET A 1 12.45 16.12 56.01
N GLU A 2 13.63 16.73 55.90
CA GLU A 2 14.52 16.54 54.74
C GLU A 2 15.51 15.43 55.06
N THR A 3 15.68 14.49 54.13
CA THR A 3 16.73 13.48 54.17
C THR A 3 17.78 13.77 53.11
N ASN A 4 18.93 14.18 53.62
CA ASN A 4 20.26 14.31 53.05
C ASN A 4 20.66 13.17 52.09
N ARG A 5 21.31 13.51 50.95
CA ARG A 5 22.39 12.68 50.40
C ARG A 5 23.43 13.55 49.67
N PHE A 6 24.53 13.78 50.38
CA PHE A 6 25.80 14.28 49.87
C PHE A 6 26.33 13.41 48.73
N VAL A 7 26.75 14.05 47.64
CA VAL A 7 27.87 13.56 46.81
C VAL A 7 28.91 14.69 46.76
N ILE A 8 29.98 14.49 47.51
CA ILE A 8 31.19 15.32 47.48
C ILE A 8 32.08 14.79 46.36
N CYS A 9 32.45 15.61 45.39
CA CYS A 9 33.72 15.42 44.67
C CYS A 9 34.29 16.74 44.13
N VAL A 10 35.34 17.18 44.83
CA VAL A 10 36.57 17.85 44.38
C VAL A 10 36.48 19.29 43.83
N LEU A 11 36.96 20.19 44.68
CA LEU A 11 37.47 21.52 44.33
C LEU A 11 38.67 21.42 43.39
N VAL A 12 38.52 21.85 42.13
CA VAL A 12 39.60 22.44 41.35
C VAL A 12 39.07 23.74 40.77
N GLY A 13 39.54 24.86 41.31
CA GLY A 13 39.16 26.18 40.83
C GLY A 13 39.76 26.44 39.46
N LEU A 14 38.90 26.71 38.47
CA LEU A 14 39.21 27.50 37.29
C LEU A 14 37.91 28.20 36.82
N ALA A 15 38.11 29.33 36.17
CA ALA A 15 37.17 30.39 35.86
C ALA A 15 35.79 29.96 35.31
N GLY A 16 34.77 30.73 35.75
CA GLY A 16 33.46 30.95 35.14
C GLY A 16 33.00 30.02 34.02
N PHE A 17 32.19 29.03 34.39
CA PHE A 17 31.13 28.52 33.53
C PHE A 17 29.91 28.25 34.41
N THR A 18 29.09 29.29 34.65
CA THR A 18 27.66 29.04 34.89
C THR A 18 27.04 28.74 33.54
N ASN A 19 27.31 27.56 32.98
CA ASN A 19 26.40 27.02 31.98
C ASN A 19 25.17 26.58 32.77
N GLY A 20 24.26 27.54 32.99
CA GLY A 20 22.95 27.23 33.52
C GLY A 20 22.33 26.21 32.58
N LEU A 21 22.25 24.97 33.03
CA LEU A 21 21.51 23.94 32.32
C LEU A 21 20.05 24.39 32.41
N SER A 22 19.55 25.06 31.37
CA SER A 22 18.16 25.49 31.30
C SER A 22 17.28 24.25 31.44
N ASP A 23 16.41 24.22 32.45
CA ASP A 23 15.46 23.15 32.62
C ASP A 23 14.25 23.41 31.72
N TYR A 24 14.25 22.77 30.55
CA TYR A 24 13.17 22.86 29.58
C TYR A 24 11.89 22.15 30.04
N CYS A 25 11.94 21.40 31.14
CA CYS A 25 10.77 20.77 31.77
C CYS A 25 10.15 21.62 32.89
N GLU A 26 10.74 22.76 33.27
CA GLU A 26 10.24 23.62 34.36
C GLU A 26 8.79 24.09 34.14
N SER A 27 8.35 24.21 32.89
CA SER A 27 6.99 24.63 32.55
C SER A 27 5.98 23.47 32.44
N ASP A 28 6.35 22.24 32.81
CA ASP A 28 5.55 21.03 32.65
C ASP A 28 4.90 20.91 31.25
N PRO A 29 5.70 20.92 30.16
CA PRO A 29 5.16 21.00 28.81
C PRO A 29 4.40 19.74 28.38
N CYS A 30 4.63 18.59 29.01
CA CYS A 30 4.00 17.32 28.63
C CYS A 30 2.62 17.17 29.27
N GLN A 31 1.60 17.01 28.42
CA GLN A 31 0.20 16.82 28.82
C GLN A 31 -0.11 15.33 29.04
N ASN A 32 -1.32 15.05 29.56
CA ASN A 32 -1.91 13.71 29.59
C ASN A 32 -1.00 12.61 30.20
N ASP A 33 -0.39 12.93 31.34
CA ASP A 33 0.52 12.07 32.09
C ASP A 33 1.82 11.70 31.32
N GLY A 34 2.22 12.53 30.36
CA GLY A 34 3.51 12.40 29.66
C GLY A 34 4.70 12.72 30.58
N ILE A 35 5.79 11.96 30.43
CA ILE A 35 7.03 12.17 31.21
C ILE A 35 7.93 13.16 30.45
N CYS A 36 8.28 14.28 31.08
CA CYS A 36 9.22 15.25 30.52
C CYS A 36 10.66 14.89 30.86
N GLU A 37 11.54 14.86 29.85
CA GLU A 37 12.99 14.82 30.04
C GLU A 37 13.68 15.96 29.29
N ASN A 38 14.69 16.57 29.93
CA ASN A 38 15.60 17.48 29.26
C ASN A 38 16.39 16.72 28.19
N PHE A 39 16.33 17.19 26.95
CA PHE A 39 16.94 16.53 25.80
C PHE A 39 17.64 17.57 24.91
N LEU A 40 18.98 17.60 24.95
CA LEU A 40 19.80 18.61 24.27
C LEU A 40 19.40 20.04 24.72
N GLU A 41 19.24 20.97 23.78
CA GLU A 41 18.77 22.35 24.00
C GLU A 41 17.23 22.47 23.92
N LYS A 42 16.51 21.41 24.32
CA LYS A 42 15.04 21.35 24.36
C LYS A 42 14.55 20.32 25.39
N TYR A 43 13.25 20.06 25.43
CA TYR A 43 12.66 18.92 26.13
C TYR A 43 12.20 17.84 25.15
N HIS A 44 11.94 16.64 25.67
CA HIS A 44 11.20 15.58 25.00
C HIS A 44 10.11 15.04 25.94
N CYS A 45 8.93 14.76 25.39
CA CYS A 45 7.83 14.16 26.13
C CYS A 45 7.69 12.69 25.75
N TYR A 46 7.81 11.80 26.73
CA TYR A 46 7.44 10.38 26.56
C TYR A 46 5.96 10.23 26.88
N CYS A 47 5.16 10.03 25.84
CA CYS A 47 3.72 9.93 25.97
C CYS A 47 3.28 8.55 26.47
N ASN A 48 2.17 8.53 27.22
CA ASN A 48 1.41 7.31 27.48
C ASN A 48 0.88 6.75 26.15
N SER A 49 0.71 5.43 26.02
CA SER A 49 0.28 4.76 24.77
C SER A 49 -1.04 5.28 24.19
N LYS A 50 -1.84 5.97 25.00
CA LYS A 50 -3.09 6.62 24.59
C LYS A 50 -2.90 8.02 23.98
N TYR A 51 -1.69 8.57 23.93
CA TYR A 51 -1.45 9.93 23.47
C TYR A 51 -0.21 10.03 22.58
N TYR A 52 -0.19 11.04 21.72
CA TYR A 52 0.94 11.38 20.85
C TYR A 52 1.01 12.89 20.62
N GLY A 53 2.02 13.35 19.87
CA GLY A 53 2.33 14.77 19.69
C GLY A 53 3.61 15.17 20.43
N ASN A 54 4.07 16.40 20.24
CA ASN A 54 5.32 16.88 20.86
C ASN A 54 5.16 17.05 22.38
N ASN A 55 3.92 17.29 22.82
CA ASN A 55 3.51 17.58 24.17
C ASN A 55 2.50 16.53 24.67
N CYS A 56 2.35 15.40 23.97
CA CYS A 56 1.32 14.39 24.27
C CYS A 56 -0.11 14.94 24.26
N GLU A 57 -0.37 15.95 23.44
CA GLU A 57 -1.60 16.72 23.38
C GLU A 57 -2.72 16.02 22.60
N PHE A 58 -2.39 15.04 21.76
CA PHE A 58 -3.36 14.32 20.94
C PHE A 58 -3.67 12.94 21.52
N TYR A 59 -4.96 12.59 21.61
CA TYR A 59 -5.41 11.29 22.10
C TYR A 59 -5.49 10.29 20.93
N ASN A 60 -4.99 9.07 21.13
CA ASN A 60 -5.02 7.95 20.20
C ASN A 60 -6.42 7.27 20.22
N ASN A 61 -7.48 7.95 19.73
CA ASN A 61 -8.89 7.52 19.87
C ASN A 61 -9.52 7.01 18.58
N GLN A 62 -8.88 7.23 17.42
CA GLN A 62 -9.62 7.18 16.16
C GLN A 62 -10.13 5.75 15.85
N CYS A 63 -9.49 4.70 16.37
CA CYS A 63 -9.97 3.32 16.21
C CYS A 63 -10.73 2.74 17.42
N ASP A 64 -10.61 3.37 18.61
CA ASP A 64 -11.27 2.89 19.84
C ASP A 64 -12.73 3.38 19.95
N GLY A 65 -13.12 4.36 19.12
CA GLY A 65 -14.48 4.85 18.94
C GLY A 65 -15.24 4.11 17.83
N GLU A 66 -15.93 4.86 16.97
CA GLU A 66 -16.50 4.31 15.73
C GLU A 66 -15.39 4.12 14.68
N ASN A 67 -15.41 3.00 13.96
CA ASN A 67 -14.41 2.73 12.92
C ASN A 67 -14.55 3.76 11.78
N PRO A 68 -13.54 4.63 11.53
CA PRO A 68 -13.60 5.64 10.47
C PRO A 68 -13.43 5.06 9.07
N CYS A 69 -12.97 3.81 8.96
CA CYS A 69 -12.72 3.15 7.69
C CYS A 69 -14.02 2.62 7.08
N MET A 70 -14.27 3.00 5.83
CA MET A 70 -15.42 2.61 5.03
C MET A 70 -15.20 1.24 4.35
N ASN A 71 -16.25 0.73 3.71
CA ASN A 71 -16.21 -0.45 2.83
C ASN A 71 -15.56 -1.71 3.43
N GLY A 72 -15.62 -1.87 4.76
CA GLY A 72 -15.03 -3.03 5.46
C GLY A 72 -13.54 -2.85 5.82
N GLY A 73 -13.00 -1.64 5.70
CA GLY A 73 -11.65 -1.30 6.14
C GLY A 73 -11.44 -1.51 7.64
N THR A 74 -10.22 -1.88 8.00
CA THR A 74 -9.82 -2.08 9.39
C THR A 74 -9.01 -0.88 9.87
N CYS A 75 -9.51 -0.18 10.89
CA CYS A 75 -8.76 0.91 11.52
C CYS A 75 -7.56 0.35 12.29
N LYS A 76 -6.40 0.96 12.10
CA LYS A 76 -5.16 0.64 12.80
C LYS A 76 -4.56 1.89 13.42
N THR A 77 -4.31 1.84 14.72
CA THR A 77 -3.53 2.86 15.43
C THR A 77 -2.04 2.62 15.19
N VAL A 78 -1.27 3.70 15.01
CA VAL A 78 0.19 3.64 14.81
C VAL A 78 0.85 4.60 15.78
N GLU A 79 1.88 4.14 16.47
CA GLU A 79 2.67 5.00 17.36
C GLU A 79 3.19 6.24 16.62
N GLY A 80 2.91 7.42 17.16
CA GLY A 80 3.34 8.70 16.59
C GLY A 80 2.46 9.27 15.46
N ARG A 81 1.31 8.65 15.14
CA ARG A 81 0.31 9.18 14.19
C ARG A 81 -1.11 8.97 14.72
N ASP A 82 -2.10 9.63 14.10
CA ASP A 82 -3.54 9.50 14.40
C ASP A 82 -4.05 8.05 14.21
N TYR A 83 -4.14 7.59 12.96
CA TYR A 83 -4.51 6.22 12.56
C TYR A 83 -4.23 6.04 11.06
N TYR A 84 -4.44 4.84 10.55
CA TYR A 84 -4.65 4.60 9.13
C TYR A 84 -5.68 3.50 8.91
N CYS A 85 -6.29 3.47 7.73
CA CYS A 85 -7.19 2.41 7.32
C CYS A 85 -6.44 1.36 6.51
N GLU A 86 -6.52 0.11 6.96
CA GLU A 86 -6.14 -1.05 6.16
C GLU A 86 -7.32 -1.41 5.26
N CYS A 87 -7.23 -1.03 3.99
CA CYS A 87 -8.30 -1.19 3.02
C CYS A 87 -8.37 -2.59 2.41
N PRO A 88 -9.58 -3.13 2.17
CA PRO A 88 -9.77 -4.30 1.31
C PRO A 88 -9.20 -4.04 -0.09
N LEU A 89 -8.81 -5.10 -0.79
CA LEU A 89 -8.10 -5.01 -2.08
C LEU A 89 -8.87 -4.25 -3.19
N ASN A 90 -10.19 -4.11 -3.04
CA ASN A 90 -11.08 -3.56 -4.05
C ASN A 90 -11.44 -2.08 -3.83
N VAL A 91 -10.88 -1.45 -2.80
CA VAL A 91 -11.07 -0.04 -2.47
C VAL A 91 -9.74 0.59 -2.06
N ASP A 92 -9.67 1.90 -2.15
CA ASP A 92 -8.51 2.71 -1.82
C ASP A 92 -8.96 4.01 -1.13
N GLY A 93 -8.03 4.92 -0.86
CA GLY A 93 -8.31 6.20 -0.21
C GLY A 93 -7.97 6.20 1.27
N LEU A 94 -8.02 7.38 1.89
CA LEU A 94 -7.61 7.56 3.30
C LEU A 94 -8.51 6.76 4.26
N HIS A 95 -9.79 6.65 3.92
CA HIS A 95 -10.81 5.95 4.66
C HIS A 95 -11.42 4.78 3.87
N CYS A 96 -10.73 4.27 2.85
CA CYS A 96 -11.23 3.20 1.96
C CYS A 96 -12.53 3.57 1.22
N GLU A 97 -12.72 4.85 0.93
CA GLU A 97 -13.92 5.41 0.30
C GLU A 97 -13.92 5.29 -1.22
N ASP A 98 -12.74 5.12 -1.83
CA ASP A 98 -12.57 5.17 -3.27
C ASP A 98 -12.66 3.77 -3.87
N ASP A 99 -13.46 3.61 -4.93
CA ASP A 99 -13.50 2.36 -5.70
C ASP A 99 -12.19 2.17 -6.48
N TYR A 100 -11.60 0.98 -6.38
CA TYR A 100 -10.29 0.71 -7.00
C TYR A 100 -10.32 0.89 -8.52
N CYS A 101 -11.34 0.35 -9.19
CA CYS A 101 -11.46 0.46 -10.64
C CYS A 101 -11.65 1.90 -11.11
N LEU A 102 -12.37 2.72 -10.35
CA LEU A 102 -12.64 4.12 -10.69
C LEU A 102 -11.38 4.98 -10.64
N ILE A 103 -10.48 4.74 -9.68
CA ILE A 103 -9.28 5.57 -9.50
C ILE A 103 -8.09 5.05 -10.32
N HIS A 104 -7.91 3.73 -10.40
CA HIS A 104 -6.71 3.15 -11.00
C HIS A 104 -6.88 2.77 -12.48
N GLU A 105 -8.11 2.59 -12.97
CA GLU A 105 -8.42 2.16 -14.34
C GLU A 105 -7.47 1.06 -14.89
N PRO A 106 -7.29 -0.07 -14.18
CA PRO A 106 -6.22 -1.02 -14.48
C PRO A 106 -6.38 -1.77 -15.82
N CYS A 107 -7.61 -1.83 -16.36
CA CYS A 107 -7.91 -2.60 -17.56
C CYS A 107 -7.57 -1.82 -18.84
N GLN A 108 -6.68 -2.40 -19.65
CA GLN A 108 -6.20 -1.80 -20.88
C GLN A 108 -7.07 -2.19 -22.08
N ASN A 109 -6.81 -1.55 -23.22
CA ASN A 109 -7.35 -1.93 -24.53
C ASN A 109 -8.89 -2.05 -24.61
N GLY A 110 -9.60 -1.24 -23.83
CA GLY A 110 -11.07 -1.25 -23.78
C GLY A 110 -11.67 -2.36 -22.90
N GLY A 111 -10.87 -2.98 -22.04
CA GLY A 111 -11.37 -3.87 -21.00
C GLY A 111 -12.26 -3.13 -19.99
N THR A 112 -13.27 -3.83 -19.47
CA THR A 112 -14.14 -3.29 -18.41
C THR A 112 -13.66 -3.77 -17.05
N CYS A 113 -13.44 -2.85 -16.13
CA CYS A 113 -12.99 -3.15 -14.76
C CYS A 113 -14.17 -3.43 -13.83
N TYR A 114 -14.03 -4.45 -12.99
CA TYR A 114 -14.95 -4.77 -11.90
C TYR A 114 -14.19 -4.94 -10.59
N SER A 115 -14.57 -4.18 -9.56
CA SER A 115 -14.03 -4.31 -8.21
C SER A 115 -14.64 -5.53 -7.51
N TYR A 116 -13.81 -6.38 -6.91
CA TYR A 116 -14.19 -7.62 -6.23
C TYR A 116 -13.71 -7.63 -4.77
N PRO A 117 -14.62 -7.67 -3.78
CA PRO A 117 -14.30 -7.48 -2.36
C PRO A 117 -13.10 -8.25 -1.80
N ASN A 118 -12.86 -9.48 -2.27
CA ASN A 118 -11.79 -10.35 -1.76
C ASN A 118 -10.61 -10.54 -2.72
N ASP A 119 -10.79 -10.24 -4.00
CA ASP A 119 -9.80 -10.50 -5.06
C ASP A 119 -9.25 -9.21 -5.68
N GLY A 120 -9.69 -8.05 -5.18
CA GLY A 120 -9.28 -6.72 -5.64
C GLY A 120 -10.09 -6.28 -6.84
N TYR A 121 -9.65 -6.67 -8.04
CA TYR A 121 -10.35 -6.34 -9.28
C TYR A 121 -10.20 -7.44 -10.31
N TYR A 122 -11.06 -7.40 -11.32
CA TYR A 122 -10.99 -8.25 -12.50
C TYR A 122 -11.29 -7.43 -13.75
N CYS A 123 -10.51 -7.67 -14.80
CA CYS A 123 -10.73 -7.08 -16.11
C CYS A 123 -11.47 -8.05 -17.04
N ASN A 124 -12.65 -7.64 -17.49
CA ASN A 124 -13.34 -8.30 -18.58
C ASN A 124 -12.79 -7.79 -19.93
N CYS A 125 -11.97 -8.61 -20.57
CA CYS A 125 -11.27 -8.22 -21.78
C CYS A 125 -12.15 -8.33 -23.04
N PRO A 126 -11.95 -7.45 -24.04
CA PRO A 126 -12.60 -7.60 -25.33
C PRO A 126 -12.25 -8.95 -25.96
N SER A 127 -13.25 -9.61 -26.53
CA SER A 127 -13.11 -10.94 -27.15
C SER A 127 -13.11 -10.88 -28.68
N GLY A 128 -12.85 -12.01 -29.32
CA GLY A 128 -12.80 -12.15 -30.78
C GLY A 128 -11.39 -12.04 -31.36
N HIS A 129 -11.27 -12.03 -32.68
CA HIS A 129 -9.98 -12.04 -33.39
C HIS A 129 -9.07 -10.85 -33.03
N ASN A 130 -9.65 -9.69 -32.73
CA ASN A 130 -8.93 -8.49 -32.29
C ASN A 130 -9.07 -8.26 -30.77
N GLY A 131 -9.41 -9.31 -30.03
CA GLY A 131 -9.56 -9.23 -28.58
C GLY A 131 -8.23 -9.28 -27.83
N PHE A 132 -8.31 -9.18 -26.51
CA PHE A 132 -7.17 -9.13 -25.60
C PHE A 132 -7.35 -10.13 -24.45
N HIS A 133 -6.23 -10.48 -23.81
CA HIS A 133 -6.18 -11.31 -22.62
C HIS A 133 -5.05 -10.84 -21.69
N GLY A 134 -4.91 -11.55 -20.57
CA GLY A 134 -4.04 -11.16 -19.46
C GLY A 134 -4.86 -10.57 -18.31
N PRO A 135 -4.26 -10.45 -17.11
CA PRO A 135 -4.93 -9.87 -15.94
C PRO A 135 -5.47 -8.46 -16.21
N ASN A 136 -4.81 -7.68 -17.08
CA ASN A 136 -5.13 -6.30 -17.39
C ASN A 136 -5.52 -6.07 -18.85
N CYS A 137 -5.83 -7.13 -19.59
CA CYS A 137 -6.12 -7.06 -21.03
C CYS A 137 -4.97 -6.47 -21.85
N GLU A 138 -3.74 -6.66 -21.40
CA GLU A 138 -2.52 -6.07 -21.98
C GLU A 138 -2.01 -6.83 -23.22
N THR A 139 -2.42 -8.09 -23.41
CA THR A 139 -1.89 -8.96 -24.47
C THR A 139 -2.94 -9.20 -25.56
N PRO A 140 -2.66 -8.93 -26.84
CA PRO A 140 -3.57 -9.27 -27.93
C PRO A 140 -3.77 -10.79 -28.04
N LEU A 141 -5.01 -11.25 -28.26
CA LEU A 141 -5.30 -12.67 -28.46
C LEU A 141 -4.58 -13.27 -29.68
N ASN A 142 -4.43 -12.47 -30.74
CA ASN A 142 -3.79 -12.90 -31.98
C ASN A 142 -2.28 -12.67 -32.03
N TYR A 143 -1.67 -12.32 -30.90
CA TYR A 143 -0.26 -11.96 -30.83
C TYR A 143 0.66 -13.06 -31.41
N TYR A 144 0.34 -14.33 -31.17
CA TYR A 144 1.14 -15.44 -31.69
C TYR A 144 1.02 -15.65 -33.20
N CYS A 145 -0.16 -15.45 -33.79
CA CYS A 145 -0.34 -15.59 -35.25
C CYS A 145 0.25 -14.40 -36.04
N VAL A 146 0.31 -13.20 -35.44
CA VAL A 146 0.70 -11.97 -36.15
C VAL A 146 2.13 -11.55 -35.85
N GLU A 147 2.55 -11.60 -34.59
CA GLU A 147 3.80 -10.96 -34.13
C GLU A 147 4.95 -11.96 -33.92
N ILE A 148 4.67 -13.20 -33.48
CA ILE A 148 5.74 -14.13 -33.05
C ILE A 148 6.17 -15.10 -34.14
N ASN A 149 5.27 -15.75 -34.86
CA ASN A 149 5.47 -16.55 -36.08
C ASN A 149 4.21 -17.42 -36.25
N ASP A 150 3.54 -17.33 -37.38
CA ASP A 150 2.42 -18.22 -37.71
C ASP A 150 2.91 -19.70 -37.62
N PRO A 151 2.35 -20.52 -36.70
CA PRO A 151 2.76 -21.91 -36.52
C PRO A 151 2.23 -22.83 -37.64
N CYS A 152 1.25 -22.38 -38.42
CA CYS A 152 0.53 -23.19 -39.39
C CYS A 152 1.34 -23.37 -40.67
N ARG A 153 1.53 -24.64 -41.06
CA ARG A 153 2.24 -25.03 -42.28
C ARG A 153 1.28 -25.29 -43.42
N ASN A 154 1.84 -25.45 -44.62
CA ASN A 154 1.13 -25.92 -45.81
C ASN A 154 -0.12 -25.10 -46.16
N GLY A 155 -0.13 -23.80 -45.85
CA GLY A 155 -1.26 -22.90 -46.13
C GLY A 155 -2.40 -22.98 -45.12
N GLY A 156 -2.18 -23.55 -43.93
CA GLY A 156 -3.14 -23.50 -42.84
C GLY A 156 -3.38 -22.09 -42.31
N THR A 157 -4.59 -21.85 -41.82
CA THR A 157 -4.97 -20.55 -41.22
C THR A 157 -4.76 -20.59 -39.72
N CYS A 158 -3.94 -19.70 -39.18
CA CYS A 158 -3.79 -19.50 -37.74
C CYS A 158 -5.02 -18.81 -37.15
N ASN A 159 -5.52 -19.36 -36.04
CA ASN A 159 -6.65 -18.84 -35.28
C ASN A 159 -6.29 -18.84 -33.79
N SER A 160 -7.01 -18.06 -33.00
CA SER A 160 -6.79 -17.93 -31.56
C SER A 160 -8.08 -18.17 -30.79
N TYR A 161 -8.00 -18.95 -29.72
CA TYR A 161 -9.06 -19.10 -28.74
C TYR A 161 -9.17 -17.85 -27.85
N PRO A 162 -10.33 -17.60 -27.20
CA PRO A 162 -10.52 -16.45 -26.30
C PRO A 162 -9.59 -16.41 -25.08
N ASN A 163 -8.90 -17.51 -24.76
CA ASN A 163 -7.91 -17.59 -23.69
C ASN A 163 -6.47 -17.38 -24.19
N GLY A 164 -6.28 -16.98 -25.44
CA GLY A 164 -4.97 -16.67 -26.05
C GLY A 164 -4.22 -17.87 -26.63
N TYR A 165 -4.75 -19.09 -26.52
CA TYR A 165 -4.15 -20.26 -27.16
C TYR A 165 -4.42 -20.26 -28.67
N THR A 166 -3.42 -20.58 -29.48
CA THR A 166 -3.57 -20.65 -30.95
C THR A 166 -3.84 -22.06 -31.45
N TYR A 167 -4.47 -22.16 -32.63
CA TYR A 167 -4.68 -23.42 -33.35
C TYR A 167 -4.73 -23.19 -34.87
N CYS A 168 -4.44 -24.24 -35.63
CA CYS A 168 -4.44 -24.20 -37.09
C CYS A 168 -5.69 -24.82 -37.69
N THR A 169 -6.26 -24.16 -38.68
CA THR A 169 -7.27 -24.75 -39.57
C THR A 169 -6.59 -25.23 -40.85
N CYS A 170 -6.56 -26.54 -41.08
CA CYS A 170 -5.79 -27.13 -42.17
C CYS A 170 -6.55 -27.19 -43.51
N PRO A 171 -5.88 -26.97 -44.64
CA PRO A 171 -6.44 -27.21 -45.96
C PRO A 171 -6.73 -28.70 -46.20
N GLY A 172 -7.59 -28.99 -47.18
CA GLY A 172 -7.96 -30.37 -47.52
C GLY A 172 -6.74 -31.24 -47.85
N GLY A 173 -6.67 -32.41 -47.22
CA GLY A 173 -5.55 -33.32 -47.38
C GLY A 173 -4.40 -33.09 -46.39
N TYR A 174 -4.45 -32.08 -45.52
CA TYR A 174 -3.46 -31.87 -44.47
C TYR A 174 -4.05 -32.07 -43.07
N TYR A 175 -3.23 -32.52 -42.12
CA TYR A 175 -3.61 -32.72 -40.72
C TYR A 175 -2.42 -32.57 -39.77
N GLY A 176 -2.69 -32.64 -38.46
CA GLY A 176 -1.74 -32.34 -37.40
C GLY A 176 -2.00 -30.97 -36.75
N PRO A 177 -1.42 -30.71 -35.57
CA PRO A 177 -1.63 -29.46 -34.84
C PRO A 177 -1.16 -28.22 -35.61
N ASN A 178 -0.17 -28.38 -36.50
CA ASN A 178 0.41 -27.31 -37.30
C ASN A 178 0.22 -27.55 -38.81
N CYS A 179 -0.69 -28.44 -39.21
CA CYS A 179 -0.92 -28.83 -40.61
C CYS A 179 0.31 -29.40 -41.32
N GLU A 180 1.17 -30.12 -40.61
CA GLU A 180 2.46 -30.60 -41.08
C GLU A 180 2.40 -31.95 -41.83
N PHE A 181 1.30 -32.69 -41.71
CA PHE A 181 1.12 -34.02 -42.33
C PHE A 181 0.11 -33.98 -43.47
N HIS A 182 0.21 -34.94 -44.39
CA HIS A 182 -0.65 -35.10 -45.58
C HIS A 182 -1.11 -36.56 -45.72
#